data_AF-A0A3E2U214-F1
#
_entry.id   AF-A0A3E2U214-F1
#
_cell.length_a   1.000
_cell.length_b   1.000
_cell.length_c   1.000
_cell.angle_alpha   90.00
_cell.angle_beta   90.00
_cell.angle_gamma   90.00
#
_symmetry.space_group_name_H-M   'P 1'
#
loop_
_entity.id
_entity.type
_entity.pdbx_description
1 polymer ?
#
loop_
_entity_poly.entity_id
_entity_poly.type
_entity_poly.pdbx_seq_one_letter_code
_entity_poly.pdbx_strand_id
1 'polypeptide(L)' 'MSKVTIKLNRKGVRQLLQSPEMENALTGIAFAAQNRLGEGYKASYYKASTRVVAKVSAESPAARKENADTNSILKALK' A
#
# COMPACT_ATOMS: atom_id res chain seq x y z
N MET A 1 -22.53 -32.22 17.81
CA MET A 1 -21.99 -30.90 17.38
C MET A 1 -22.84 -30.39 16.24
N SER A 2 -23.71 -29.41 16.48
CA SER A 2 -24.48 -28.74 15.43
C SER A 2 -23.53 -28.05 14.45
N LYS A 3 -23.85 -28.02 13.15
CA LYS A 3 -23.03 -27.36 12.12
C LYS A 3 -23.05 -25.84 12.32
N VAL A 4 -22.08 -25.31 13.08
CA VAL A 4 -21.86 -23.86 13.19
C VAL A 4 -21.35 -23.35 11.85
N THR A 5 -22.06 -22.37 11.27
CA THR A 5 -21.67 -21.73 10.01
C THR A 5 -21.23 -20.29 10.29
N ILE A 6 -19.95 -20.01 10.09
CA ILE A 6 -19.39 -18.66 10.23
C ILE A 6 -19.48 -17.96 8.88
N LYS A 7 -20.09 -16.76 8.85
CA LYS A 7 -20.16 -15.91 7.66
C LYS A 7 -19.37 -14.62 7.87
N LEU A 8 -18.58 -14.25 6.87
CA LEU A 8 -17.80 -13.02 6.89
C LEU A 8 -18.72 -11.79 6.83
N ASN A 9 -18.55 -10.85 7.77
CA ASN A 9 -19.19 -9.54 7.69
C ASN A 9 -18.51 -8.67 6.62
N ARG A 10 -18.87 -8.89 5.35
CA ARG A 10 -18.28 -8.17 4.21
C ARG A 10 -18.42 -6.66 4.32
N LYS A 11 -19.54 -6.16 4.85
CA LYS A 11 -19.78 -4.72 5.02
C LYS A 11 -18.83 -4.14 6.07
N GLY A 12 -18.72 -4.78 7.23
CA GLY A 12 -17.80 -4.36 8.30
C GLY A 12 -16.34 -4.42 7.86
N VAL A 13 -15.94 -5.46 7.14
CA VAL A 13 -14.58 -5.57 6.58
C VAL A 13 -14.29 -4.43 5.61
N ARG A 14 -15.24 -4.09 4.72
CA ARG A 14 -15.07 -2.97 3.78
C ARG A 14 -14.94 -1.63 4.51
N GLN A 15 -15.75 -1.39 5.54
CA GLN A 15 -15.64 -0.20 6.38
C GLN A 15 -14.26 -0.13 7.06
N LEU A 16 -13.79 -1.24 7.63
CA LEU A 16 -12.46 -1.33 8.23
C LEU A 16 -11.36 -1.02 7.22
N LEU A 17 -11.41 -1.60 6.02
CA LEU A 17 -10.42 -1.37 4.96
C LEU A 17 -10.45 0.05 4.37
N GLN A 18 -11.48 0.83 4.64
CA GLN A 18 -11.61 2.24 4.23
C GLN A 18 -11.44 3.21 5.40
N SER A 19 -11.07 2.71 6.57
CA SER A 19 -10.94 3.49 7.80
C SER A 19 -9.77 4.47 7.73
N PRO A 20 -9.84 5.60 8.46
CA PRO A 20 -8.72 6.54 8.60
C PRO A 20 -7.46 5.87 9.19
N GLU A 21 -7.63 4.91 10.10
CA GLU A 21 -6.53 4.18 10.71
C GLU A 21 -5.77 3.36 9.66
N MET A 22 -6.48 2.69 8.77
CA MET A 22 -5.87 1.98 7.64
C MET A 22 -5.20 2.93 6.66
N GLU A 23 -5.80 4.10 6.40
CA GLU A 23 -5.19 5.13 5.55
C GLU A 23 -3.85 5.60 6.11
N ASN A 24 -3.83 5.97 7.39
CA ASN A 24 -2.63 6.45 8.08
C ASN A 24 -1.52 5.39 8.15
N ALA A 25 -1.90 4.12 8.41
CA ALA A 25 -0.92 3.03 8.43
C ALA A 25 -0.27 2.83 7.05
N LEU A 26 -1.06 2.81 5.97
CA LEU A 26 -0.54 2.60 4.62
C LEU A 26 0.27 3.80 4.12
N THR A 27 -0.16 5.03 4.38
CA THR A 27 0.59 6.23 4.00
C THR A 27 1.93 6.29 4.75
N GLY A 28 1.96 5.97 6.04
CA GLY A 28 3.20 5.87 6.81
C GLY A 28 4.21 4.90 6.19
N ILE A 29 3.76 3.70 5.81
CA ILE A 29 4.62 2.71 5.13
C ILE A 29 5.13 3.24 3.79
N ALA A 30 4.25 3.83 2.97
CA ALA A 30 4.61 4.31 1.65
C ALA A 30 5.60 5.51 1.71
N PHE A 31 5.41 6.43 2.65
CA PHE A 31 6.33 7.56 2.85
C PHE A 31 7.68 7.10 3.39
N ALA A 32 7.70 6.14 4.33
CA ALA A 32 8.96 5.56 4.80
C ALA A 32 9.73 4.89 3.66
N ALA A 33 9.04 4.14 2.79
CA ALA A 33 9.65 3.53 1.61
C ALA A 33 10.15 4.59 0.61
N GLN A 34 9.37 5.64 0.33
CA GLN A 34 9.80 6.74 -0.54
C GLN A 34 11.04 7.44 0.01
N ASN A 35 11.08 7.74 1.32
CA ASN A 35 12.23 8.39 1.96
C ASN A 35 13.51 7.55 1.85
N ARG A 36 13.38 6.22 1.89
CA ARG A 36 14.51 5.30 1.69
C ARG A 36 15.00 5.24 0.24
N LEU A 37 14.09 5.39 -0.72
CA LEU A 37 14.38 5.32 -2.16
C LEU A 37 14.94 6.64 -2.70
N GLY A 38 14.47 7.78 -2.17
CA GLY A 38 14.94 9.10 -2.55
C GLY A 38 14.33 9.64 -3.84
N GLU A 39 15.09 10.51 -4.51
CA GLU A 39 14.62 11.28 -5.67
C GLU A 39 14.19 10.38 -6.83
N GLY A 40 13.14 10.80 -7.55
CA GLY A 40 12.59 10.05 -8.69
C GLY A 40 11.60 8.95 -8.31
N TYR A 41 11.42 8.68 -7.02
CA TYR A 41 10.35 7.84 -6.49
C TYR A 41 9.27 8.68 -5.81
N LYS A 42 8.02 8.25 -5.93
CA LYS A 42 6.86 8.94 -5.37
C LYS A 42 5.90 7.99 -4.68
N ALA A 43 5.51 8.35 -3.46
CA ALA A 43 4.35 7.78 -2.80
C ALA A 43 3.08 8.56 -3.18
N SER A 44 2.02 7.84 -3.51
CA SER A 44 0.68 8.39 -3.71
C SER A 44 -0.35 7.59 -2.93
N TYR A 45 -1.47 8.22 -2.58
CA TYR A 45 -2.55 7.59 -1.82
C TYR A 45 -3.88 7.89 -2.49
N TYR A 46 -4.80 6.93 -2.42
CA TYR A 46 -6.17 7.12 -2.88
C TYR A 46 -7.11 6.09 -2.25
N LYS A 47 -8.40 6.43 -2.18
CA LYS A 47 -9.46 5.52 -1.75
C LYS A 47 -10.04 4.82 -2.98
N ALA A 48 -9.79 3.52 -3.08
CA ALA A 48 -10.49 2.67 -4.04
C ALA A 48 -11.90 2.34 -3.53
N SER A 49 -12.72 1.75 -4.40
CA SER A 49 -14.11 1.40 -4.06
C SER A 49 -14.22 0.50 -2.82
N THR A 50 -13.24 -0.36 -2.56
CA THR A 50 -13.28 -1.37 -1.48
C THR A 50 -12.29 -1.16 -0.35
N ARG A 51 -11.29 -0.29 -0.52
CA ARG A 51 -10.16 -0.14 0.41
C ARG A 51 -9.39 1.17 0.17
N VAL A 52 -8.62 1.60 1.16
CA VAL A 52 -7.54 2.57 0.96
C VAL A 52 -6.34 1.90 0.27
N VAL A 53 -5.61 2.66 -0.54
CA VAL A 53 -4.40 2.22 -1.23
C VAL A 53 -3.33 3.29 -1.09
N ALA A 54 -2.14 2.89 -0.67
CA ALA A 54 -0.92 3.66 -0.83
C ALA A 54 -0.01 2.95 -1.85
N LYS A 55 0.56 3.71 -2.77
CA LYS A 55 1.36 3.21 -3.89
C LYS A 55 2.69 3.94 -3.92
N VAL A 56 3.78 3.20 -4.09
CA VAL A 56 5.11 3.75 -4.40
C VAL A 56 5.43 3.46 -5.87
N SER A 57 5.86 4.47 -6.62
CA SER A 57 6.17 4.36 -8.05
C SER A 57 7.49 5.03 -8.39
N ALA A 58 8.22 4.46 -9.35
CA ALA A 58 9.37 5.12 -9.97
C ALA A 58 8.90 6.04 -11.11
N GLU A 59 9.06 7.34 -10.95
CA GLU A 59 8.61 8.34 -11.91
C GLU A 59 9.72 8.75 -12.88
N SER A 60 10.96 8.91 -12.40
CA SER A 60 12.09 9.32 -13.25
C SER A 60 12.64 8.15 -14.08
N PRO A 61 13.22 8.39 -15.28
CA PRO A 61 13.86 7.34 -16.07
C PRO A 61 14.97 6.61 -15.31
N ALA A 62 15.75 7.35 -14.50
CA ALA A 62 16.81 6.78 -13.66
C ALA A 62 16.23 5.84 -12.59
N ALA A 63 15.21 6.28 -11.84
CA ALA A 63 14.54 5.46 -10.83
C ALA A 63 13.87 4.22 -11.44
N ARG A 64 13.30 4.34 -12.65
CA ARG A 64 12.71 3.18 -13.35
C ARG A 64 13.75 2.14 -13.70
N LYS A 65 14.90 2.57 -14.23
CA LYS A 65 16.02 1.69 -14.55
C LYS A 65 16.55 1.01 -13.29
N GLU A 66 16.87 1.79 -12.26
CA GLU A 66 17.39 1.27 -11.00
C GLU A 66 16.43 0.27 -10.32
N ASN A 67 15.14 0.59 -10.30
CA ASN A 67 14.12 -0.31 -9.75
C ASN A 67 14.00 -1.60 -10.56
N ALA A 68 14.11 -1.55 -11.89
CA ALA A 68 14.09 -2.75 -12.74
C ALA A 68 15.33 -3.63 -12.50
N ASP A 69 16.49 -3.01 -12.35
CA ASP A 69 17.77 -3.71 -12.17
C ASP A 69 17.89 -4.33 -10.77
N THR A 70 17.39 -3.64 -9.74
CA THR A 70 17.70 -3.98 -8.34
C THR A 70 16.48 -4.30 -7.47
N ASN A 71 15.26 -4.16 -7.99
CA ASN A 71 14.01 -4.28 -7.23
C ASN A 71 13.93 -3.31 -6.04
N SER A 72 14.38 -2.06 -6.21
CA SER A 72 14.47 -1.05 -5.14
C SER A 72 13.17 -0.92 -4.35
N ILE A 73 12.01 -0.78 -5.01
CA ILE A 73 10.71 -0.61 -4.33
C ILE A 73 10.38 -1.83 -3.46
N LEU A 74 10.61 -3.05 -3.96
CA LEU A 74 10.35 -4.27 -3.20
C LEU A 74 11.24 -4.36 -1.96
N LYS A 75 12.51 -3.96 -2.08
CA LYS A 75 13.46 -3.95 -0.97
C LYS A 75 13.15 -2.84 0.05
N ALA A 76 12.59 -1.72 -0.40
CA ALA A 76 12.19 -0.63 0.48
C ALA A 76 10.92 -0.94 1.30
N LEU A 77 10.08 -1.87 0.83
CA LEU A 77 8.86 -2.32 1.50
C LEU A 77 9.05 -3.55 2.40
N LYS A 78 10.22 -4.20 2.35
CA LYS A 78 10.61 -5.28 3.27
C LYS A 78 11.25 -4.70 4.54
#